data_AF-A0A956MZC6-F1
#
_entry.id   AF-A0A956MZC6-F1
#
_cell.length_a   1.000
_cell.length_b   1.000
_cell.length_c   1.000
_cell.angle_alpha   90.00
_cell.angle_beta   90.00
_cell.angle_gamma   90.00
#
_symmetry.space_group_name_H-M   'P 1'
#
loop_
_entity.id
_entity.type
_entity.pdbx_description
1 polymer ?
#
loop_
_entity_poly.entity_id
_entity_poly.type
_entity_poly.pdbx_seq_one_letter_code
_entity_poly.pdbx_strand_id
1 'polypeptide(L)'
;MLVVSKAKNPELFEKITQKVIDNDLDWIVDNFNSIKEKVENISDGVFSVHNQQIILKGTNIPVPPVIYKKLQELEQKDKSKHMTSLLRFWRKLSKNPSENSREDLYDFMTRNNIPITDEGDIVVEKGVNQKVGSYPGHLVDCRTGKVDNNVGLEVFMPRDKVNPNSNETCSYGLSVAHC
;
A
#
# COMPACT_ATOMS: atom_id res chain seq x y z
N MET A 1 18.15 -4.56 21.59
CA MET A 1 19.53 -4.05 21.57
C MET A 1 20.14 -4.46 20.25
N LEU A 2 20.34 -3.52 19.33
CA LEU A 2 20.99 -3.80 18.04
C LEU A 2 22.50 -3.83 18.28
N VAL A 3 23.18 -4.91 17.89
CA VAL A 3 24.62 -5.07 18.10
C VAL A 3 25.29 -5.23 16.74
N VAL A 4 26.06 -4.21 16.33
CA VAL A 4 26.91 -4.27 15.14
C VAL A 4 28.33 -4.58 15.60
N SER A 5 28.96 -5.62 15.04
CA SER A 5 30.34 -5.99 15.36
C SER A 5 31.20 -6.06 14.12
N LYS A 6 32.47 -5.66 14.24
CA LYS A 6 33.47 -5.71 13.16
C LYS A 6 33.61 -7.11 12.57
N ALA A 7 33.48 -8.15 13.40
CA ALA A 7 33.57 -9.54 12.98
C ALA A 7 32.37 -10.01 12.13
N LYS A 8 31.18 -9.43 12.32
CA LYS A 8 29.96 -9.84 11.61
C LYS A 8 29.65 -8.96 10.41
N ASN A 9 29.98 -7.66 10.47
CA ASN A 9 29.78 -6.73 9.35
C ASN A 9 30.83 -5.61 9.42
N PRO A 10 32.04 -5.85 8.86
CA PRO A 10 33.16 -4.94 8.96
C PRO A 10 32.91 -3.59 8.27
N GLU A 11 32.27 -3.58 7.11
CA GLU A 11 31.95 -2.34 6.37
C GLU A 11 30.98 -1.45 7.14
N LEU A 12 29.91 -2.03 7.69
CA LEU A 12 28.93 -1.27 8.46
C LEU A 12 29.56 -0.75 9.77
N PHE A 13 30.42 -1.55 10.40
CA PHE A 13 31.13 -1.14 11.61
C PHE A 13 32.05 0.05 11.36
N GLU A 14 32.82 0.02 10.27
CA GLU A 14 33.70 1.14 9.88
C GLU A 14 32.89 2.39 9.55
N LYS A 15 31.79 2.25 8.81
CA LYS A 15 30.89 3.37 8.47
C LYS A 15 30.29 4.04 9.71
N ILE A 16 29.82 3.25 10.69
CA ILE A 16 29.31 3.79 11.96
C ILE A 16 30.43 4.50 12.72
N THR A 17 31.61 3.87 12.79
CA THR A 17 32.77 4.43 13.51
C THR A 17 33.15 5.80 12.93
N GLN A 18 33.18 5.92 11.60
CA GLN A 18 33.46 7.19 10.94
C GLN A 18 32.39 8.24 11.25
N LYS A 19 31.10 7.86 11.22
CA LYS A 19 30.00 8.79 11.52
C LYS A 19 29.98 9.27 12.98
N VAL A 20 30.40 8.42 13.92
CA VAL A 20 30.63 8.83 15.32
C VAL A 20 31.80 9.81 15.41
N ILE A 21 32.90 9.57 14.69
CA ILE A 21 34.06 10.47 14.64
C ILE A 21 33.67 11.84 14.07
N ASP A 22 32.84 11.85 13.03
CA ASP A 22 32.35 13.06 12.38
C ASP A 22 31.27 13.79 13.20
N ASN A 23 30.90 13.24 14.37
CA ASN A 23 29.84 13.71 15.26
C ASN A 23 28.45 13.82 14.56
N ASP A 24 28.25 13.02 13.51
CA ASP A 24 27.01 12.91 12.74
C ASP A 24 26.09 11.88 13.40
N LEU A 25 25.64 12.22 14.61
CA LEU A 25 24.76 11.36 15.42
C LEU A 25 23.36 11.25 14.80
N ASP A 26 22.91 12.27 14.07
CA ASP A 26 21.64 12.28 13.36
C ASP A 26 21.58 11.16 12.32
N TRP A 27 22.67 10.94 11.56
CA TRP A 27 22.76 9.81 10.63
C TRP A 27 22.61 8.46 11.34
N ILE A 28 23.19 8.29 12.54
CA ILE A 28 23.10 7.04 13.29
C ILE A 28 21.66 6.82 13.75
N VAL A 29 21.03 7.86 14.29
CA VAL A 29 19.61 7.83 14.68
C VAL A 29 18.74 7.50 13.47
N ASP A 30 18.91 8.17 12.33
CA ASP A 30 18.11 7.93 11.14
C ASP A 30 18.30 6.54 10.53
N ASN A 31 19.52 5.98 10.58
CA ASN A 31 19.83 4.69 9.96
C ASN A 31 19.56 3.50 10.89
N PHE A 32 19.60 3.70 12.20
CA PHE A 32 19.47 2.64 13.21
C PHE A 32 18.26 2.78 14.12
N ASN A 33 17.46 3.85 13.98
CA ASN A 33 16.12 3.90 14.56
C ASN A 33 15.34 2.67 14.10
N SER A 34 14.65 2.08 15.06
CA SER A 34 13.80 0.93 14.80
C SER A 34 12.71 1.30 13.79
N ILE A 35 12.25 0.34 12.98
CA ILE A 35 11.05 0.52 12.15
C ILE A 35 9.88 1.08 12.96
N LYS A 36 9.84 0.78 14.27
CA LYS A 36 8.92 1.38 15.23
C LYS A 36 9.01 2.90 15.27
N GLU A 37 10.18 3.47 15.58
CA GLU A 37 10.36 4.92 15.69
C GLU A 37 10.11 5.61 14.35
N LYS A 38 10.56 5.03 13.24
CA LYS A 38 10.29 5.60 11.91
C LYS A 38 8.81 5.58 11.55
N VAL A 39 8.11 4.46 11.76
CA VAL A 39 6.67 4.37 11.48
C VAL A 39 5.90 5.31 12.39
N GLU A 40 6.24 5.39 13.67
CA GLU A 40 5.59 6.32 14.62
C GLU A 40 5.84 7.78 14.20
N ASN A 41 7.06 8.16 13.82
CA ASN A 41 7.39 9.52 13.38
C ASN A 41 6.74 9.88 12.03
N ILE A 42 6.88 9.02 11.01
CA ILE A 42 6.37 9.27 9.65
C ILE A 42 4.84 9.29 9.61
N SER A 43 4.20 8.58 10.53
CA SER A 43 2.74 8.53 10.60
C SER A 43 2.13 9.55 11.56
N ASP A 44 2.92 10.48 12.12
CA ASP A 44 2.47 11.40 13.17
C ASP A 44 1.80 10.66 14.35
N GLY A 45 2.33 9.48 14.68
CA GLY A 45 1.84 8.60 15.74
C GLY A 45 0.53 7.89 15.44
N VAL A 46 0.03 7.89 14.19
CA VAL A 46 -1.21 7.17 13.81
C VAL A 46 -1.03 5.66 13.87
N PHE A 47 0.19 5.16 13.62
CA PHE A 47 0.53 3.77 13.78
C PHE A 47 1.37 3.56 15.04
N SER A 48 1.22 2.40 15.67
CA SER A 48 2.00 1.94 16.83
C SER A 48 2.57 0.56 16.55
N VAL A 49 3.79 0.29 17.02
CA VAL A 49 4.39 -1.04 16.87
C VAL A 49 4.36 -1.80 18.19
N HIS A 50 3.63 -2.92 18.20
CA HIS A 50 3.50 -3.83 19.35
C HIS A 50 3.85 -5.25 18.90
N ASN A 51 4.75 -5.94 19.63
CA ASN A 51 5.12 -7.33 19.35
C ASN A 51 5.48 -7.60 17.87
N GLN A 52 6.25 -6.70 17.23
CA GLN A 52 6.63 -6.76 15.81
C GLN A 52 5.47 -6.62 14.81
N GLN A 53 4.28 -6.25 15.27
CA GLN A 53 3.14 -5.89 14.42
C GLN A 53 2.95 -4.38 14.44
N ILE A 54 2.77 -3.79 13.25
CA ILE A 54 2.35 -2.41 13.11
C ILE A 54 0.82 -2.40 13.19
N ILE A 55 0.26 -1.63 14.11
CA ILE A 55 -1.18 -1.53 14.37
C ILE A 55 -1.62 -0.09 14.16
N LEU A 56 -2.75 0.10 13.46
CA LEU A 56 -3.38 1.41 13.35
C LEU A 56 -4.04 1.75 14.69
N LYS A 57 -3.63 2.85 15.33
CA LYS A 57 -4.19 3.27 16.64
C LYS A 57 -5.70 3.47 16.53
N GLY A 58 -6.41 3.04 17.56
CA GLY A 58 -7.88 3.04 17.59
C GLY A 58 -8.53 1.85 16.86
N THR A 59 -7.72 0.93 16.32
CA THR A 59 -8.19 -0.35 15.78
C THR A 59 -7.37 -1.50 16.35
N ASN A 60 -7.90 -2.72 16.27
CA ASN A 60 -7.14 -3.95 16.53
C ASN A 60 -6.71 -4.65 15.23
N ILE A 61 -6.62 -3.90 14.12
CA ILE A 61 -6.34 -4.45 12.80
C ILE A 61 -4.84 -4.29 12.52
N PRO A 62 -4.05 -5.38 12.52
CA PRO A 62 -2.63 -5.31 12.23
C PRO A 62 -2.38 -5.08 10.74
N VAL A 63 -1.28 -4.41 10.41
CA VAL A 63 -0.75 -4.35 9.04
C VAL A 63 -0.46 -5.79 8.56
N PRO A 64 -0.91 -6.20 7.35
CA PRO A 64 -0.68 -7.54 6.84
C PRO A 64 0.81 -7.79 6.62
N PRO A 65 1.28 -9.05 6.75
CA PRO A 65 2.69 -9.40 6.60
C PRO A 65 3.32 -8.91 5.29
N VAL A 66 2.57 -8.94 4.18
CA VAL A 66 3.05 -8.47 2.87
C VAL A 66 3.34 -6.97 2.84
N ILE A 67 2.48 -6.16 3.46
CA ILE A 67 2.67 -4.71 3.58
C ILE A 67 3.81 -4.41 4.55
N TYR A 68 3.91 -5.15 5.66
CA TYR A 68 5.02 -5.02 6.60
C TYR A 68 6.38 -5.30 5.93
N LYS A 69 6.49 -6.39 5.17
CA LYS A 69 7.69 -6.71 4.39
C LYS A 69 8.01 -5.58 3.42
N LYS A 70 7.00 -4.99 2.76
CA LYS A 70 7.23 -3.86 1.86
C LYS A 70 7.76 -2.63 2.60
N LEU A 71 7.24 -2.32 3.78
CA LEU A 71 7.74 -1.21 4.59
C LEU A 71 9.22 -1.39 4.92
N GLN A 72 9.64 -2.61 5.28
CA GLN A 72 11.06 -2.93 5.50
C GLN A 72 11.92 -2.74 4.24
N GLU A 73 11.43 -3.17 3.07
CA GLU A 73 12.13 -2.96 1.80
C GLU A 73 12.29 -1.46 1.46
N LEU A 74 11.24 -0.67 1.70
CA LEU A 74 11.26 0.77 1.44
C LEU A 74 12.18 1.50 2.42
N GLU A 75 12.20 1.09 3.67
CA GLU A 75 13.12 1.58 4.70
C GLU A 75 14.58 1.32 4.31
N GLN A 76 14.91 0.08 3.91
CA GLN A 76 16.28 -0.29 3.47
C GLN A 76 16.75 0.51 2.25
N LYS A 77 15.82 1.01 1.44
CA LYS A 77 16.09 1.81 0.23
C LYS A 77 16.01 3.31 0.48
N ASP A 78 15.84 3.74 1.74
CA ASP A 78 15.67 5.13 2.14
C ASP A 78 14.53 5.85 1.38
N LYS A 79 13.41 5.15 1.19
CA LYS A 79 12.22 5.64 0.46
C LYS A 79 11.11 6.08 1.42
N SER A 80 11.41 6.98 2.34
CA SER A 80 10.47 7.48 3.37
C SER A 80 9.13 7.94 2.79
N LYS A 81 9.13 8.71 1.70
CA LYS A 81 7.90 9.16 1.02
C LYS A 81 6.98 8.00 0.61
N HIS A 82 7.56 6.91 0.09
CA HIS A 82 6.78 5.74 -0.34
C HIS A 82 6.24 4.97 0.87
N MET A 83 6.95 4.97 2.00
CA MET A 83 6.45 4.41 3.25
C MET A 83 5.21 5.17 3.73
N THR A 84 5.24 6.51 3.67
CA THR A 84 4.09 7.36 4.00
C THR A 84 2.89 7.02 3.13
N SER A 85 3.08 6.94 1.81
CA SER A 85 2.02 6.56 0.86
C SER A 85 1.42 5.19 1.18
N LEU A 86 2.26 4.20 1.50
CA LEU A 86 1.83 2.84 1.82
C LEU A 86 1.06 2.76 3.16
N LEU A 87 1.48 3.53 4.17
CA LEU A 87 0.77 3.64 5.45
C LEU A 87 -0.58 4.34 5.29
N ARG A 88 -0.65 5.40 4.46
CA ARG A 88 -1.91 6.08 4.11
C ARG A 88 -2.87 5.14 3.38
N PHE A 89 -2.35 4.35 2.43
CA PHE A 89 -3.11 3.30 1.75
C PHE A 89 -3.67 2.29 2.74
N TRP A 90 -2.84 1.74 3.63
CA TRP A 90 -3.30 0.77 4.61
C TRP A 90 -4.35 1.35 5.56
N ARG A 91 -4.20 2.62 5.97
CA ARG A 91 -5.20 3.34 6.79
C ARG A 91 -6.55 3.47 6.10
N LYS A 92 -6.59 3.63 4.77
CA LYS A 92 -7.82 3.65 3.98
C LYS A 92 -8.40 2.24 3.86
N LEU A 93 -7.57 1.27 3.49
CA LEU A 93 -7.98 -0.12 3.29
C LEU A 93 -8.49 -0.78 4.57
N SER A 94 -7.89 -0.49 5.74
CA SER A 94 -8.27 -1.09 7.02
C SER A 94 -9.74 -0.81 7.40
N LYS A 95 -10.33 0.27 6.87
CA LYS A 95 -11.75 0.63 7.04
C LYS A 95 -12.70 -0.21 6.18
N ASN A 96 -12.17 -0.99 5.23
CA ASN A 96 -13.00 -1.88 4.43
C ASN A 96 -13.56 -3.00 5.33
N PRO A 97 -14.89 -3.23 5.35
CA PRO A 97 -15.49 -4.26 6.18
C PRO A 97 -15.15 -5.69 5.73
N SER A 98 -14.66 -5.85 4.50
CA SER A 98 -14.30 -7.13 3.90
C SER A 98 -12.88 -7.52 4.28
N GLU A 99 -12.71 -8.50 5.16
CA GLU A 99 -11.40 -9.00 5.58
C GLU A 99 -10.58 -9.52 4.40
N ASN A 100 -11.18 -10.36 3.55
CA ASN A 100 -10.57 -10.85 2.31
C ASN A 100 -10.03 -9.69 1.45
N SER A 101 -10.78 -8.59 1.33
CA SER A 101 -10.33 -7.44 0.55
C SER A 101 -9.14 -6.72 1.19
N ARG A 102 -9.05 -6.69 2.51
CA ARG A 102 -7.90 -6.11 3.22
C ARG A 102 -6.64 -6.96 3.04
N GLU A 103 -6.79 -8.28 2.98
CA GLU A 103 -5.68 -9.21 2.81
C GLU A 103 -5.22 -9.27 1.35
N ASP A 104 -6.14 -9.37 0.39
CA ASP A 104 -5.82 -9.68 -1.00
C ASP A 104 -5.45 -8.47 -1.87
N LEU A 105 -5.94 -7.26 -1.54
CA LEU A 105 -5.85 -6.12 -2.45
C LEU A 105 -4.39 -5.75 -2.77
N TYR A 106 -3.51 -5.81 -1.78
CA TYR A 106 -2.11 -5.44 -1.98
C TYR A 106 -1.36 -6.43 -2.90
N ASP A 107 -1.68 -7.72 -2.83
CA ASP A 107 -1.14 -8.73 -3.74
C ASP A 107 -1.71 -8.59 -5.15
N PHE A 108 -3.00 -8.29 -5.26
CA PHE A 108 -3.61 -7.93 -6.55
C PHE A 108 -2.91 -6.73 -7.19
N MET A 109 -2.64 -5.69 -6.42
CA MET A 109 -1.93 -4.50 -6.90
C MET A 109 -0.51 -4.83 -7.37
N THR A 110 0.21 -5.63 -6.59
CA THR A 110 1.59 -6.03 -6.92
C THR A 110 1.63 -6.83 -8.22
N ARG A 111 0.68 -7.76 -8.43
CA ARG A 111 0.60 -8.55 -9.68
C ARG A 111 0.27 -7.73 -10.92
N ASN A 112 -0.50 -6.65 -10.75
CA ASN A 112 -0.95 -5.80 -11.85
C ASN A 112 -0.17 -4.48 -11.96
N ASN A 113 0.95 -4.33 -11.24
CA ASN A 113 1.77 -3.11 -11.19
C ASN A 113 0.96 -1.83 -10.91
N ILE A 114 -0.05 -1.93 -10.03
CA ILE A 114 -0.92 -0.82 -9.67
C ILE A 114 -0.18 0.13 -8.71
N PRO A 115 0.09 1.39 -9.10
CA PRO A 115 0.80 2.33 -8.24
C PRO A 115 -0.09 2.88 -7.12
N ILE A 116 0.57 3.32 -6.04
CA ILE A 116 -0.03 4.03 -4.91
C ILE A 116 0.38 5.50 -5.02
N THR A 117 -0.60 6.39 -4.92
CA THR A 117 -0.40 7.85 -4.89
C THR A 117 0.15 8.32 -3.54
N ASP A 118 0.61 9.56 -3.47
CA ASP A 118 1.08 10.19 -2.23
C ASP A 118 0.00 10.20 -1.13
N GLU A 119 -1.28 10.28 -1.51
CA GLU A 119 -2.41 10.27 -0.57
C GLU A 119 -2.90 8.86 -0.21
N GLY A 120 -2.24 7.81 -0.71
CA GLY A 120 -2.60 6.42 -0.43
C GLY A 120 -3.79 5.90 -1.24
N ASP A 121 -4.18 6.60 -2.31
CA ASP A 121 -5.12 6.10 -3.31
C ASP A 121 -4.40 5.22 -4.33
N ILE A 122 -5.13 4.33 -4.99
CA ILE A 122 -4.62 3.47 -6.07
C ILE A 122 -5.04 4.05 -7.41
N VAL A 123 -4.16 3.96 -8.41
CA VAL A 123 -4.49 4.36 -9.79
C VAL A 123 -4.57 3.11 -10.65
N VAL A 124 -5.73 2.86 -11.22
CA VAL A 124 -6.01 1.62 -11.96
C VAL A 124 -6.42 1.93 -13.38
N GLU A 125 -6.03 1.04 -14.30
CA GLU A 125 -6.51 1.06 -15.67
C GLU A 125 -7.76 0.18 -15.80
N LYS A 126 -8.78 0.72 -16.46
CA LYS A 126 -10.04 0.03 -16.73
C LYS A 126 -10.22 -0.11 -18.23
N GLY A 127 -10.23 -1.34 -18.72
CA GLY A 127 -10.65 -1.62 -20.09
C GLY A 127 -12.15 -1.34 -20.26
N VAL A 128 -12.48 -0.69 -21.37
CA VAL A 128 -13.82 -0.25 -21.73
C VAL A 128 -14.05 -0.45 -23.22
N ASN A 129 -15.32 -0.58 -23.60
CA ASN A 129 -15.76 -0.71 -24.99
C ASN A 129 -16.56 0.53 -25.41
N GLN A 130 -16.57 0.81 -26.72
CA GLN A 130 -17.51 1.77 -27.27
C GLN A 130 -18.92 1.18 -27.34
N LYS A 131 -19.92 1.90 -26.84
CA LYS A 131 -21.32 1.46 -26.84
C LYS A 131 -21.89 1.45 -28.27
N VAL A 132 -22.22 0.24 -28.75
CA VAL A 132 -22.91 0.06 -30.05
C VAL A 132 -24.29 0.73 -30.00
N GLY A 133 -24.61 1.48 -31.07
CA GLY A 133 -25.89 2.20 -31.18
C GLY A 133 -25.97 3.50 -30.38
N SER A 134 -24.83 4.00 -29.88
CA SER A 134 -24.73 5.29 -29.19
C SER A 134 -23.80 6.27 -29.93
N TYR A 135 -23.71 7.51 -29.44
CA TYR A 135 -22.78 8.51 -29.93
C TYR A 135 -21.30 8.06 -29.81
N PRO A 136 -20.42 8.54 -30.71
CA PRO A 136 -18.99 8.22 -30.66
C PRO A 136 -18.35 8.61 -29.34
N GLY A 137 -17.55 7.70 -28.77
CA GLY A 137 -16.89 7.93 -27.48
C GLY A 137 -17.75 7.64 -26.25
N HIS A 138 -18.97 7.13 -26.38
CA HIS A 138 -19.69 6.57 -25.23
C HIS A 138 -19.00 5.27 -24.77
N LEU A 139 -18.37 5.30 -23.60
CA LEU A 139 -17.60 4.21 -23.02
C LEU A 139 -18.45 3.40 -22.04
N VAL A 140 -18.43 2.07 -22.16
CA VAL A 140 -19.08 1.14 -21.23
C VAL A 140 -18.13 0.03 -20.80
N ASP A 141 -18.47 -0.69 -19.73
CA ASP A 141 -17.66 -1.82 -19.27
C ASP A 141 -17.52 -2.91 -20.34
N CYS A 142 -16.35 -3.54 -20.41
CA CYS A 142 -16.05 -4.53 -21.45
C CYS A 142 -16.85 -5.85 -21.31
N ARG A 143 -17.38 -6.14 -20.11
CA ARG A 143 -17.97 -7.45 -19.77
C ARG A 143 -19.46 -7.52 -20.10
N THR A 144 -20.22 -6.53 -19.65
CA THR A 144 -21.68 -6.49 -19.76
C THR A 144 -22.13 -5.44 -20.78
N GLY A 145 -21.31 -4.42 -21.05
CA GLY A 145 -21.66 -3.30 -21.91
C GLY A 145 -22.81 -2.45 -21.35
N LYS A 146 -23.06 -2.51 -20.04
CA LYS A 146 -24.19 -1.85 -19.37
C LYS A 146 -23.76 -0.76 -18.40
N VAL A 147 -22.56 -0.85 -17.85
CA VAL A 147 -22.05 0.14 -16.90
C VAL A 147 -21.39 1.27 -17.67
N ASP A 148 -21.92 2.48 -17.56
CA ASP A 148 -21.32 3.69 -18.13
C ASP A 148 -19.96 3.97 -17.47
N ASN A 149 -18.93 4.14 -18.29
CA ASN A 149 -17.56 4.45 -17.89
C ASN A 149 -17.04 5.69 -18.64
N ASN A 150 -17.93 6.60 -19.04
CA ASN A 150 -17.53 7.88 -19.63
C ASN A 150 -16.61 8.66 -18.68
N VAL A 151 -15.64 9.38 -19.27
CA VAL A 151 -14.66 10.16 -18.50
C VAL A 151 -15.37 11.23 -17.66
N GLY A 152 -14.99 11.31 -16.37
CA GLY A 152 -15.57 12.24 -15.41
C GLY A 152 -16.74 11.68 -14.60
N LEU A 153 -17.21 10.46 -14.89
CA LEU A 153 -18.22 9.79 -14.09
C LEU A 153 -17.62 9.08 -12.87
N GLU A 154 -18.32 9.19 -11.73
CA GLU A 154 -18.07 8.35 -10.57
C GLU A 154 -18.89 7.07 -10.68
N VAL A 155 -18.20 5.94 -10.76
CA VAL A 155 -18.82 4.62 -10.87
C VAL A 155 -18.65 3.88 -9.55
N PHE A 156 -19.76 3.54 -8.90
CA PHE A 156 -19.75 2.83 -7.62
C PHE A 156 -20.94 1.87 -7.52
N MET A 157 -20.85 0.91 -6.59
CA MET A 157 -21.98 0.07 -6.20
C MET A 157 -22.05 -0.06 -4.68
N PRO A 158 -23.26 -0.23 -4.11
CA PRO A 158 -23.41 -0.55 -2.70
C PRO A 158 -22.66 -1.83 -2.30
N ARG A 159 -22.05 -1.87 -1.10
CA ARG A 159 -21.21 -3.01 -0.66
C ARG A 159 -22.00 -4.32 -0.57
N ASP A 160 -23.28 -4.26 -0.21
CA ASP A 160 -24.19 -5.41 -0.14
C ASP A 160 -24.49 -6.01 -1.52
N LYS A 161 -24.23 -5.26 -2.60
CA LYS A 161 -24.35 -5.73 -3.98
C LYS A 161 -23.04 -6.31 -4.54
N VAL A 162 -21.91 -6.11 -3.85
CA VAL A 162 -20.61 -6.67 -4.26
C VAL A 162 -20.55 -8.15 -3.90
N ASN A 163 -20.25 -9.00 -4.88
CA ASN A 163 -20.10 -10.44 -4.67
C ASN A 163 -19.00 -10.71 -3.61
N PRO A 164 -19.33 -11.37 -2.48
CA PRO A 164 -18.33 -11.68 -1.46
C PRO A 164 -17.39 -12.82 -1.86
N ASN A 165 -17.74 -13.63 -2.86
CA ASN A 165 -16.92 -14.75 -3.32
C ASN A 165 -15.87 -14.26 -4.33
N SER A 166 -14.60 -14.23 -3.90
CA SER A 166 -13.47 -13.80 -4.76
C SER A 166 -13.18 -14.74 -5.93
N ASN A 167 -13.70 -15.97 -5.90
CA ASN A 167 -13.59 -16.92 -7.02
C ASN A 167 -14.56 -16.60 -8.17
N GLU A 168 -15.59 -15.81 -7.91
CA GLU A 168 -16.55 -15.35 -8.92
C GLU A 168 -16.14 -13.98 -9.45
N THR A 169 -15.23 -14.01 -10.43
CA THR A 169 -14.68 -12.79 -11.03
C THR A 169 -15.70 -12.10 -11.94
N CYS A 170 -15.62 -10.75 -12.00
CA CYS A 170 -16.24 -9.94 -13.05
C CYS A 170 -17.78 -10.06 -13.17
N SER A 171 -18.49 -10.20 -12.05
CA SER A 171 -19.95 -10.44 -12.01
C SER A 171 -20.79 -9.23 -12.44
N TYR A 172 -20.34 -8.00 -12.14
CA TYR A 172 -21.13 -6.77 -12.33
C TYR A 172 -20.46 -5.70 -13.22
N GLY A 173 -19.41 -6.06 -13.97
CA GLY A 173 -18.75 -5.13 -14.91
C GLY A 173 -17.79 -4.10 -14.29
N LEU A 174 -17.72 -4.02 -12.96
CA LEU A 174 -16.90 -3.03 -12.24
C LEU A 174 -15.44 -3.43 -11.99
N SER A 175 -15.05 -4.64 -12.38
CA SER A 175 -13.69 -5.11 -12.14
C SER A 175 -12.66 -4.37 -13.00
N VAL A 176 -11.45 -4.19 -12.48
CA VAL A 176 -10.33 -3.47 -13.12
C VAL A 176 -9.17 -4.43 -13.44
N ALA A 177 -8.18 -3.95 -14.19
CA ALA A 177 -6.98 -4.72 -14.59
C ALA A 177 -7.24 -5.98 -15.45
N HIS A 178 -8.44 -6.11 -16.02
CA HIS A 178 -8.73 -7.11 -17.05
C HIS A 178 -9.87 -6.63 -17.95
N CYS A 179 -9.56 -6.64 -19.24
CA CYS A 179 -10.38 -6.70 -20.45
C CYS A 179 -9.41 -7.18 -21.55
#